data_AF-A0A7J3MWG1-F1
#
_entry.id   AF-A0A7J3MWG1-F1
#
_cell.length_a   1.000
_cell.length_b   1.000
_cell.length_c   1.000
_cell.angle_alpha   90.00
_cell.angle_beta   90.00
_cell.angle_gamma   90.00
#
_symmetry.space_group_name_H-M   'P 1'
#
loop_
_entity.id
_entity.type
_entity.pdbx_description
1 polymer ?
#
loop_
_entity_poly.entity_id
_entity_poly.type
_entity_poly.pdbx_seq_one_letter_code
_entity_poly.pdbx_strand_id
1 'polypeptide(L)' 'MKLLGKELPIVHIPPRPRDITHSIADISKISRLTQFKPTPIEEGLKKTISQLKTYSTPESQL' A
#
# COMPACT_ATOMS: atom_id res chain seq x y z
N MET A 1 -3.67 12.56 -1.89
CA MET A 1 -4.19 12.09 -0.59
C MET A 1 -3.13 12.30 0.48
N LYS A 2 -3.42 13.00 1.59
CA LYS A 2 -2.50 13.21 2.73
C LYS A 2 -2.98 12.36 3.91
N LEU A 3 -2.35 11.20 4.17
CA LEU A 3 -2.77 10.29 5.24
C LEU A 3 -2.02 10.44 6.57
N LEU A 4 -0.73 10.79 6.52
CA LEU A 4 0.13 10.83 7.71
C LEU A 4 0.13 12.19 8.42
N GLY A 5 -0.52 13.20 7.85
CA GLY A 5 -0.52 14.56 8.40
C GLY A 5 0.84 15.26 8.40
N LYS A 6 1.87 14.66 7.77
CA LYS A 6 3.23 15.19 7.64
C LYS A 6 3.73 15.05 6.22
N GLU A 7 4.70 15.89 5.86
CA GLU A 7 5.42 15.77 4.60
C GLU A 7 6.46 14.64 4.68
N LEU A 8 6.58 13.87 3.61
CA LEU A 8 7.60 12.84 3.48
C LEU A 8 8.64 13.32 2.45
N PRO A 9 9.95 13.27 2.78
CA PRO A 9 10.98 13.64 1.82
C PRO A 9 10.99 12.67 0.63
N ILE A 10 10.99 13.21 -0.59
CA ILE A 10 11.14 12.43 -1.82
C ILE A 10 12.61 12.45 -2.22
N VAL A 11 13.23 11.27 -2.31
CA VAL A 11 14.62 11.11 -2.75
C VAL A 11 14.64 10.44 -4.11
N HIS A 12 15.17 11.13 -5.12
CA HIS A 12 15.26 10.60 -6.48
C HIS A 12 16.59 9.87 -6.67
N ILE A 13 16.52 8.58 -6.98
CA ILE A 13 17.68 7.71 -7.27
C ILE A 13 17.46 6.99 -8.61
N PRO A 14 18.51 6.40 -9.22
CA PRO A 14 18.36 5.63 -10.45
C PRO A 14 17.32 4.49 -10.32
N PRO A 15 16.58 4.15 -11.39
CA PRO A 15 15.66 3.01 -11.38
C PRO A 15 16.38 1.70 -11.04
N ARG A 16 15.68 0.76 -10.40
CA ARG A 16 16.34 -0.53 -10.08
C ARG A 16 16.48 -1.35 -11.37
N PRO A 17 17.54 -2.16 -11.49
CA PRO A 17 17.70 -3.04 -12.63
C PRO A 17 16.47 -3.94 -12.80
N ARG A 18 15.90 -3.97 -14.01
CA ARG A 18 14.75 -4.80 -14.40
C ARG A 18 13.40 -4.40 -13.79
N ASP A 19 13.28 -3.21 -13.21
CA ASP A 19 11.98 -2.69 -12.78
C ASP A 19 11.03 -2.56 -13.98
N ILE A 20 9.83 -3.14 -13.85
CA ILE A 20 8.74 -2.98 -14.83
C ILE A 20 8.05 -1.65 -14.55
N THR A 21 7.98 -0.77 -15.55
CA THR A 21 7.43 0.58 -15.39
C THR A 21 5.91 0.59 -15.15
N HIS A 22 5.18 -0.31 -15.80
CA HIS A 22 3.72 -0.36 -15.72
C HIS A 22 3.23 -1.80 -15.61
N SER A 23 2.36 -2.06 -14.64
CA SER A 23 1.71 -3.35 -14.44
C SER A 23 0.28 -3.12 -13.97
N ILE A 24 -0.69 -3.65 -14.73
CA ILE A 24 -2.12 -3.54 -14.45
C ILE A 24 -2.75 -4.91 -14.71
N ALA A 25 -3.49 -5.42 -13.72
CA ALA A 25 -4.16 -6.71 -13.83
C ALA A 25 -5.55 -6.56 -14.47
N ASP A 26 -5.88 -7.44 -15.41
CA ASP A 26 -7.27 -7.66 -15.83
C ASP A 26 -8.00 -8.48 -14.75
N ILE A 27 -8.97 -7.86 -14.10
CA ILE A 27 -9.77 -8.47 -13.02
C ILE A 27 -11.12 -9.01 -13.49
N SER A 28 -11.38 -9.06 -14.79
CA SER A 28 -12.67 -9.50 -15.35
C SER A 28 -13.02 -10.93 -14.92
N LYS A 29 -12.04 -11.83 -14.89
CA LYS A 29 -12.25 -13.24 -14.49
C LYS A 29 -12.66 -13.37 -13.02
N ILE A 30 -11.97 -12.69 -12.10
CA ILE A 30 -12.30 -12.76 -10.67
C ILE A 30 -13.63 -12.06 -10.38
N SER A 31 -13.90 -10.92 -11.05
CA SER A 31 -15.17 -10.21 -10.91
C SER A 31 -16.36 -11.03 -11.40
N ARG A 32 -16.19 -11.87 -12.44
CA ARG A 32 -17.26 -12.74 -12.95
C ARG A 32 -17.48 -13.98 -12.10
N LEU A 33 -16.41 -14.59 -11.61
CA LEU A 33 -16.45 -15.89 -10.94
C LEU A 33 -16.68 -15.81 -9.43
N THR A 34 -16.58 -14.62 -8.85
CA THR A 34 -16.65 -14.43 -7.39
C THR A 34 -17.41 -13.15 -7.06
N GLN A 35 -17.74 -12.95 -5.78
CA GLN A 35 -18.28 -11.68 -5.27
C GLN A 35 -17.18 -10.71 -4.82
N PHE A 36 -15.95 -10.88 -5.32
CA PHE A 36 -14.81 -10.07 -4.94
C PHE A 36 -15.05 -8.59 -5.25
N LYS A 37 -14.83 -7.74 -4.25
CA LYS A 37 -14.81 -6.28 -4.38
C LYS A 37 -13.46 -5.76 -3.90
N PRO A 38 -12.66 -5.10 -4.76
CA PRO A 38 -11.37 -4.57 -4.35
C PRO A 38 -11.55 -3.47 -3.31
N THR A 39 -10.69 -3.45 -2.29
CA THR A 39 -10.64 -2.36 -1.31
C THR A 39 -10.05 -1.11 -1.97
N PRO A 40 -10.67 0.07 -1.82
CA PRO A 40 -10.09 1.33 -2.28
C PRO A 40 -8.71 1.58 -1.65
N ILE A 41 -7.78 2.15 -2.43
CA ILE A 41 -6.39 2.35 -2.01
C ILE A 41 -6.26 3.15 -0.70
N GLU A 42 -7.08 4.19 -0.54
CA GLU A 42 -7.10 5.03 0.65
C GLU A 42 -7.46 4.24 1.91
N GLU A 43 -8.50 3.40 1.81
CA GLU A 43 -8.98 2.59 2.93
C GLU A 43 -7.93 1.54 3.33
N GLY A 44 -7.33 0.88 2.34
CA GLY A 44 -6.25 -0.08 2.57
C GLY A 44 -5.06 0.56 3.29
N LEU A 45 -4.59 1.72 2.80
CA LEU A 45 -3.47 2.44 3.41
C LEU A 45 -3.78 2.93 4.84
N LYS A 46 -5.02 3.38 5.13
CA LYS A 46 -5.44 3.73 6.50
C LYS A 46 -5.32 2.55 7.45
N LYS A 47 -5.75 1.36 7.04
CA LYS A 47 -5.62 0.12 7.83
C LYS A 47 -4.15 -0.21 8.10
N THR A 48 -3.30 -0.15 7.07
CA THR A 48 -1.85 -0.39 7.21
C THR A 48 -1.19 0.58 8.19
N ILE A 49 -1.46 1.89 8.07
CA ILE A 49 -0.88 2.90 8.96
C ILE A 49 -1.34 2.68 10.40
N SER A 50 -2.62 2.36 10.61
CA SER A 50 -3.16 2.07 11.95
C SER A 50 -2.42 0.90 12.59
N GLN A 51 -2.20 -0.17 11.83
CA GLN A 51 -1.53 -1.37 12.33
C GLN A 51 -0.04 -1.13 12.61
N LEU A 52 0.65 -0.38 11.76
CA LEU A 52 2.06 -0.01 12.00
C LEU A 52 2.26 0.82 13.26
N LYS A 53 1.32 1.72 13.59
CA LYS A 53 1.38 2.49 14.84
C LYS A 53 1.35 1.59 16.07
N THR A 54 0.56 0.51 16.04
CA THR A 54 0.50 -0.47 17.13
C THR A 54 1.80 -1.23 17.31
N TYR A 55 2.49 -1.62 16.23
CA TYR A 55 3.78 -2.31 16.30
C TYR A 55 4.98 -1.41 16.55
N SER A 56 4.80 -0.09 16.44
CA SER A 56 5.86 0.89 16.74
C SER A 56 5.98 1.18 18.24
N THR A 57 5.18 0.53 19.08
CA THR A 57 5.25 0.64 20.54
C THR A 57 6.45 -0.19 21.05
N PRO A 58 7.31 0.34 21.95
CA PRO A 58 8.60 -0.27 22.30
C PRO A 58 8.54 -1.69 22.90
N GLU A 59 7.36 -2.18 23.29
CA GLU A 59 7.18 -3.45 24.00
C GLU A 59 7.20 -4.69 23.10
N SER A 60 7.20 -4.56 21.77
CA SER A 60 7.22 -5.70 20.83
C SER A 60 8.62 -6.11 20.36
N GLN A 61 9.68 -5.63 21.01
CA GLN A 61 11.08 -6.02 20.74
C GLN A 61 11.73 -6.77 21.92
N LEU A 62 10.93 -7.24 22.89
CA LEU A 62 11.36 -8.12 23.98
C LEU A 62 11.12 -9.59 23.64
#